data_AF-A0ABC9SPZ5-F1
#
_entry.id   AF-A0ABC9SPZ5-F1
#
_cell.length_a   1.000
_cell.length_b   1.000
_cell.length_c   1.000
_cell.angle_alpha   90.00
_cell.angle_beta   90.00
_cell.angle_gamma   90.00
#
_symmetry.space_group_name_H-M   'P 1'
#
loop_
_entity.id
_entity.type
_entity.pdbx_description
1 polymer ?
#
loop_
_entity_poly.entity_id
_entity_poly.type
_entity_poly.pdbx_seq_one_letter_code
_entity_poly.pdbx_strand_id
1 'polypeptide(L)'
;MYQHHYLAFITHDMSVDSGQGRFNPSVYSGKYHLSQIYIVHPNDGYVGKLDDVYAVHPKNIQQADELEIEKTVVDEVLGQGDGHRKVFHLEHKPKGETLRLFISCKEVEKTDYVYNAEDKTVTFNEAPVIGSEITGAYEMAQLYRYTLPTTPVCPMTQAKATPFNPIGLAIYKEDI
;
A
#
# COMPACT_ATOMS: atom_id res chain seq x y z
N MET A 1 13.07 24.71 -13.51
CA MET A 1 13.92 23.78 -12.75
C MET A 1 13.07 22.54 -12.53
N TYR A 2 13.27 21.47 -13.30
CA TYR A 2 12.44 20.26 -13.21
C TYR A 2 12.96 19.39 -12.07
N GLN A 3 12.08 19.01 -11.14
CA GLN A 3 12.43 18.12 -10.04
C GLN A 3 12.59 16.68 -10.58
N HIS A 4 13.77 16.11 -10.40
CA HIS A 4 14.06 14.73 -10.79
C HIS A 4 13.55 13.77 -9.72
N HIS A 5 12.52 13.01 -10.07
CA HIS A 5 12.03 11.91 -9.26
C HIS A 5 12.83 10.65 -9.63
N TYR A 6 13.25 9.86 -8.64
CA TYR A 6 13.84 8.55 -8.88
C TYR A 6 13.04 7.47 -8.16
N LEU A 7 12.91 6.32 -8.82
CA LEU A 7 12.30 5.14 -8.24
C LEU A 7 13.30 4.51 -7.25
N ALA A 8 12.94 4.47 -5.97
CA ALA A 8 13.68 3.73 -4.95
C ALA A 8 12.93 2.44 -4.62
N PHE A 9 13.64 1.31 -4.58
CA PHE A 9 13.06 0.01 -4.21
C PHE A 9 13.98 -0.70 -3.23
N ILE A 10 13.37 -1.54 -2.39
CA ILE A 10 14.07 -2.36 -1.40
C ILE A 10 14.67 -3.56 -2.12
N THR A 11 15.93 -3.84 -1.81
CA THR A 11 16.66 -4.99 -2.34
C THR A 11 17.15 -5.85 -1.19
N HIS A 12 17.48 -7.11 -1.47
CA HIS A 12 17.98 -8.06 -0.46
C HIS A 12 19.29 -8.70 -0.93
N ASP A 13 20.16 -9.01 0.04
CA ASP A 13 21.48 -9.61 -0.17
C ASP A 13 21.42 -11.13 0.06
N MET A 14 21.75 -11.92 -0.98
CA MET A 14 21.77 -13.40 -0.93
C MET A 14 22.80 -13.96 0.05
N SER A 15 23.91 -13.26 0.28
CA SER A 15 24.97 -13.72 1.18
C SER A 15 24.58 -13.58 2.65
N VAL A 16 23.71 -12.62 2.95
CA VAL A 16 23.10 -12.43 4.27
C VAL A 16 21.88 -13.36 4.43
N ASP A 17 21.11 -13.55 3.36
CA ASP A 17 19.96 -14.47 3.31
C ASP A 17 20.40 -15.93 3.10
N SER A 18 21.25 -16.43 4.00
CA SER A 18 21.81 -17.79 4.06
C SER A 18 20.78 -18.90 4.37
N GLY A 19 19.53 -18.74 3.90
CA GLY A 19 18.46 -19.72 4.05
C GLY A 19 17.75 -19.70 5.41
N GLN A 20 18.39 -19.16 6.45
CA GLN A 20 17.87 -19.03 7.83
C GLN A 20 17.26 -17.62 8.12
N GLY A 21 17.18 -16.75 7.11
CA GLY A 21 16.77 -15.36 7.25
C GLY A 21 15.32 -15.18 7.70
N ARG A 22 15.12 -14.22 8.62
CA ARG A 22 13.88 -13.80 9.30
C ARG A 22 12.71 -13.36 8.40
N PHE A 23 12.79 -13.54 7.08
CA PHE A 23 11.79 -13.13 6.08
C PHE A 23 11.06 -14.33 5.44
N ASN A 24 11.00 -15.45 6.17
CA ASN A 24 10.04 -16.52 5.91
C ASN A 24 8.61 -16.01 6.16
N PRO A 25 7.56 -16.69 5.65
CA PRO A 25 6.27 -16.61 6.32
C PRO A 25 6.51 -16.79 7.81
N SER A 26 6.05 -15.84 8.62
CA SER A 26 6.34 -15.80 10.05
C SER A 26 6.11 -17.19 10.62
N VAL A 27 7.12 -17.77 11.28
CA VAL A 27 7.02 -19.13 11.85
C VAL A 27 5.83 -19.24 12.81
N TYR A 28 5.39 -18.11 13.37
CA TYR A 28 4.27 -18.03 14.28
C TYR A 28 2.90 -17.87 13.60
N SER A 29 2.83 -17.28 12.40
CA SER A 29 1.55 -16.97 11.74
C SER A 29 1.38 -17.53 10.33
N GLY A 30 2.43 -18.08 9.72
CA GLY A 30 2.44 -18.51 8.33
C GLY A 30 2.29 -17.37 7.30
N LYS A 31 2.26 -16.11 7.75
CA LYS A 31 2.00 -14.94 6.88
C LYS A 31 3.29 -14.33 6.34
N TYR A 32 3.26 -13.94 5.07
CA TYR A 32 4.36 -13.22 4.43
C TYR A 32 4.47 -11.78 4.96
N HIS A 33 5.70 -11.27 4.99
CA HIS A 33 5.96 -9.86 5.25
C HIS A 33 5.71 -9.05 3.98
N LEU A 34 4.75 -8.13 4.06
CA LEU A 34 4.40 -7.21 2.98
C LEU A 34 4.97 -5.83 3.31
N SER A 35 5.60 -5.18 2.34
CA SER A 35 6.14 -3.83 2.48
C SER A 35 5.47 -2.88 1.49
N GLN A 36 5.07 -1.69 1.95
CA GLN A 36 4.59 -0.63 1.06
C GLN A 36 5.78 -0.01 0.31
N ILE A 37 5.54 0.41 -0.94
CA ILE A 37 6.53 1.10 -1.77
C ILE A 37 6.24 2.59 -1.72
N TYR A 38 7.16 3.37 -1.15
CA TYR A 38 7.00 4.81 -1.02
C TYR A 38 7.69 5.59 -2.15
N ILE A 39 7.08 6.71 -2.53
CA ILE A 39 7.66 7.72 -3.42
C ILE A 39 8.30 8.79 -2.54
N VAL A 40 9.60 8.98 -2.69
CA VAL A 40 10.39 9.93 -1.90
C VAL A 40 10.94 11.02 -2.80
N HIS A 41 10.63 12.28 -2.48
CA HIS A 41 11.28 13.44 -3.05
C HIS A 41 12.49 13.84 -2.19
N PRO A 42 13.65 14.17 -2.78
CA PRO A 42 14.87 14.45 -2.02
C PRO A 42 14.75 15.56 -0.98
N ASN A 43 13.94 16.58 -1.27
CA ASN A 43 13.78 17.74 -0.39
C ASN A 43 12.48 17.69 0.43
N ASP A 44 11.44 17.05 -0.09
CA ASP A 44 10.11 17.05 0.54
C ASP A 44 9.85 15.75 1.33
N GLY A 45 10.77 14.78 1.27
CA GLY A 45 10.65 13.51 1.96
C GLY A 45 9.62 12.59 1.30
N TYR A 46 8.81 11.91 2.10
CA TYR A 46 7.78 10.99 1.59
C TYR A 46 6.63 11.77 0.96
N VAL A 47 6.47 11.66 -0.36
CA VAL A 47 5.43 12.36 -1.12
C VAL A 47 4.18 11.49 -1.31
N GLY A 48 4.37 10.17 -1.31
CA GLY A 48 3.27 9.23 -1.45
C GLY A 48 3.75 7.80 -1.40
N LYS A 49 2.87 6.89 -1.83
CA LYS A 49 3.14 5.47 -1.97
C LYS A 49 2.44 4.94 -3.20
N LEU A 50 2.89 3.79 -3.67
CA LEU A 50 2.19 3.04 -4.70
C LEU A 50 1.01 2.31 -4.06
N ASP A 51 -0.18 2.77 -4.40
CA ASP A 51 -1.40 2.07 -4.04
C ASP A 51 -1.46 0.72 -4.77
N ASP A 52 -2.10 -0.27 -4.16
CA ASP A 52 -2.38 -1.56 -4.79
C ASP A 52 -1.13 -2.34 -5.25
N VAL A 53 0.04 -1.99 -4.71
CA VAL A 53 1.31 -2.69 -4.96
C VAL A 53 2.07 -2.91 -3.65
N TYR A 54 2.45 -4.15 -3.39
CA TYR A 54 3.31 -4.52 -2.27
C TYR A 54 4.63 -5.13 -2.73
N ALA A 55 5.70 -4.79 -2.01
CA ALA A 55 6.96 -5.52 -2.07
C ALA A 55 6.85 -6.78 -1.21
N VAL A 56 7.08 -7.94 -1.82
CA VAL A 56 6.98 -9.26 -1.19
C VAL A 56 8.24 -10.06 -1.47
N HIS A 57 8.75 -10.73 -0.44
CA HIS A 57 9.93 -11.58 -0.58
C HIS A 57 9.61 -12.82 -1.44
N PRO A 58 10.46 -13.19 -2.42
CA PRO A 58 10.21 -14.30 -3.37
C PRO A 58 10.18 -15.72 -2.78
N LYS A 59 10.30 -15.86 -1.45
CA LYS A 59 10.61 -17.16 -0.86
C LYS A 59 9.36 -18.06 -0.86
N ASN A 60 9.43 -19.20 -1.54
CA ASN A 60 8.30 -20.12 -1.73
C ASN A 60 7.08 -19.53 -2.47
N ILE A 61 7.26 -18.45 -3.22
CA ILE A 61 6.24 -17.87 -4.10
C ILE A 61 6.78 -17.90 -5.54
N GLN A 62 6.02 -18.48 -6.45
CA GLN A 62 6.35 -18.58 -7.86
C GLN A 62 5.72 -17.44 -8.68
N GLN A 63 6.27 -17.22 -9.87
CA GLN A 63 5.73 -16.25 -10.82
C GLN A 63 4.24 -16.52 -11.07
N ALA A 64 3.42 -15.47 -11.01
CA ALA A 64 1.98 -15.51 -11.21
C ALA A 64 1.16 -16.24 -10.12
N ASP A 65 1.77 -16.62 -9.00
CA ASP A 65 1.02 -17.05 -7.82
C ASP A 65 0.10 -15.93 -7.31
N GLU A 66 -0.99 -16.32 -6.66
CA GLU A 66 -1.98 -15.42 -6.11
C GLU A 66 -1.79 -15.29 -4.60
N LEU A 67 -1.86 -14.05 -4.13
CA LEU A 67 -1.67 -13.67 -2.74
C LEU A 67 -2.96 -13.02 -2.25
N GLU A 68 -3.64 -13.74 -1.38
CA GLU A 68 -4.80 -13.22 -0.66
C GLU A 68 -4.34 -12.37 0.53
N ILE A 69 -4.79 -11.13 0.58
CA ILE A 69 -4.52 -10.21 1.68
C ILE A 69 -5.85 -9.86 2.32
N GLU A 70 -6.00 -10.24 3.58
CA GLU A 70 -7.09 -9.79 4.45
C GLU A 70 -6.52 -8.96 5.60
N LYS A 71 -7.07 -7.77 5.81
CA LYS A 71 -6.62 -6.84 6.85
C LYS A 71 -7.78 -6.04 7.41
N THR A 72 -7.80 -5.90 8.74
CA THR A 72 -8.58 -4.87 9.41
C THR A 72 -7.74 -3.62 9.52
N VAL A 73 -8.19 -2.54 8.87
CA VAL A 73 -7.57 -1.23 8.94
C VAL A 73 -8.25 -0.45 10.05
N VAL A 74 -7.45 0.04 10.99
CA VAL A 74 -7.89 0.86 12.11
C VAL A 74 -7.04 2.12 12.08
N ASP A 75 -7.69 3.28 12.17
CA ASP A 75 -7.07 4.60 12.21
C ASP A 75 -6.23 4.96 10.98
N GLU A 76 -6.71 4.66 9.78
CA GLU A 76 -6.08 5.16 8.55
C GLU A 76 -6.25 6.67 8.44
N VAL A 77 -5.16 7.42 8.43
CA VAL A 77 -5.18 8.88 8.32
C VAL A 77 -5.37 9.29 6.86
N LEU A 78 -6.56 9.80 6.54
CA LEU A 78 -6.90 10.29 5.20
C LEU A 78 -6.41 11.73 4.96
N GLY A 79 -6.21 12.47 6.05
CA GLY A 79 -5.71 13.84 6.04
C GLY A 79 -6.35 14.71 7.12
N GLN A 80 -6.12 16.01 6.99
CA GLN A 80 -6.73 17.03 7.84
C GLN A 80 -7.73 17.87 7.05
N GLY A 81 -8.82 18.24 7.70
CA GLY A 81 -9.77 19.22 7.18
C GLY A 81 -9.11 20.59 7.04
N ASP A 82 -9.42 21.28 5.94
CA ASP A 82 -9.01 22.66 5.64
C ASP A 82 -10.22 23.61 5.52
N GLY A 83 -11.43 23.14 5.83
CA GLY A 83 -12.69 23.88 5.67
C GLY A 83 -13.20 24.01 4.23
N HIS A 84 -12.50 23.47 3.24
CA HIS A 84 -12.84 23.62 1.81
C HIS A 84 -12.86 22.28 1.04
N ARG A 85 -11.86 21.42 1.28
CA ARG A 85 -11.70 20.11 0.68
C ARG A 85 -12.72 19.14 1.26
N LYS A 86 -13.50 18.55 0.35
CA LYS A 86 -14.54 17.56 0.69
C LYS A 86 -14.15 16.13 0.31
N VAL A 87 -13.13 15.98 -0.54
CA VAL A 87 -12.76 14.70 -1.16
C VAL A 87 -11.47 14.16 -0.54
N PHE A 88 -11.57 12.95 0.00
CA PHE A 88 -10.47 12.22 0.64
C PHE A 88 -10.32 10.85 -0.01
N HIS A 89 -9.10 10.35 -0.11
CA HIS A 89 -8.81 9.08 -0.78
C HIS A 89 -8.43 8.04 0.27
N LEU A 90 -8.98 6.83 0.12
CA LEU A 90 -8.65 5.64 0.90
C LEU A 90 -7.54 4.86 0.19
N GLU A 91 -6.70 4.20 0.97
CA GLU A 91 -5.64 3.32 0.46
C GLU A 91 -6.23 2.11 -0.27
N HIS A 92 -7.17 1.43 0.38
CA HIS A 92 -7.79 0.20 -0.12
C HIS A 92 -9.29 0.37 -0.25
N LYS A 93 -9.88 -0.52 -1.05
CA LYS A 93 -11.32 -0.64 -1.16
C LYS A 93 -11.87 -1.39 0.06
N PRO A 94 -12.82 -0.81 0.83
CA PRO A 94 -13.50 -1.50 1.91
C PRO A 94 -14.28 -2.71 1.39
N LYS A 95 -14.23 -3.81 2.15
CA LYS A 95 -15.02 -5.01 1.94
C LYS A 95 -16.47 -4.71 2.34
N GLY A 96 -17.37 -4.70 1.35
CA GLY A 96 -18.79 -4.43 1.57
C GLY A 96 -19.03 -3.07 2.25
N GLU A 97 -19.92 -3.04 3.24
CA GLU A 97 -20.29 -1.81 3.97
C GLU A 97 -19.57 -1.65 5.33
N THR A 98 -18.32 -2.11 5.42
CA THR A 98 -17.53 -2.07 6.66
C THR A 98 -16.88 -0.71 6.94
N LEU A 99 -16.93 0.23 5.98
CA LEU A 99 -16.34 1.55 6.10
C LEU A 99 -17.01 2.37 7.22
N ARG A 100 -16.18 2.79 8.17
CA ARG A 100 -16.47 3.75 9.23
C ARG A 100 -15.48 4.90 9.14
N LEU A 101 -15.97 6.13 9.23
CA LEU A 101 -15.17 7.33 9.16
C LEU A 101 -15.28 8.09 10.47
N PHE A 102 -14.17 8.70 10.89
CA PHE A 102 -14.10 9.48 12.11
C PHE A 102 -13.52 10.86 11.80
N ILE A 103 -14.13 11.91 12.34
CA ILE A 103 -13.60 13.27 12.32
C ILE A 103 -13.31 13.66 13.77
N SER A 104 -12.04 13.92 14.09
CA SER A 104 -11.59 14.25 15.46
C SER A 104 -12.10 13.24 16.49
N CYS A 105 -11.93 11.95 16.17
CA CYS A 105 -12.37 10.79 16.97
C CYS A 105 -13.89 10.63 17.14
N LYS A 106 -14.72 11.34 16.37
CA LYS A 106 -16.17 11.16 16.34
C LYS A 106 -16.59 10.46 15.06
N GLU A 107 -17.34 9.37 15.20
CA GLU A 107 -17.89 8.63 14.06
C GLU A 107 -18.85 9.52 13.28
N VAL A 108 -18.70 9.51 11.96
CA VAL A 108 -19.55 10.24 11.02
C VAL A 108 -20.63 9.30 10.51
N GLU A 109 -21.88 9.77 10.50
CA GLU A 109 -23.00 9.00 9.99
C GLU A 109 -22.85 8.74 8.49
N LYS A 110 -23.29 7.57 8.02
CA LYS A 110 -23.24 7.19 6.60
C LYS A 110 -24.03 8.13 5.68
N THR A 111 -24.92 8.96 6.23
CA THR A 111 -25.67 9.98 5.49
C THR A 111 -24.84 11.20 5.14
N ASP A 112 -23.75 11.44 5.86
CA ASP A 112 -22.99 12.69 5.78
C ASP A 112 -21.83 12.62 4.78
N TYR A 113 -21.63 11.44 4.18
CA TYR A 113 -20.63 11.22 3.15
C TYR A 113 -21.11 10.25 2.07
N VAL A 114 -20.52 10.38 0.89
CA VAL A 114 -20.70 9.46 -0.24
C VAL A 114 -19.38 8.78 -0.54
N TYR A 115 -19.36 7.45 -0.51
CA TYR A 115 -18.21 6.65 -0.90
C TYR A 115 -18.31 6.25 -2.38
N ASN A 116 -17.28 6.59 -3.16
CA ASN A 116 -17.09 6.12 -4.53
C ASN A 116 -16.04 4.99 -4.54
N ALA A 117 -16.49 3.79 -4.86
CA ALA A 117 -15.68 2.59 -4.86
C ALA A 117 -14.68 2.50 -6.02
N GLU A 118 -14.90 3.20 -7.13
CA GLU A 118 -14.00 3.17 -8.28
C GLU A 118 -12.74 4.00 -8.02
N ASP A 119 -12.93 5.20 -7.47
CA ASP A 119 -11.82 6.12 -7.20
C ASP A 119 -11.24 5.95 -5.78
N LYS A 120 -11.80 5.03 -4.98
CA LYS A 120 -11.50 4.87 -3.54
C LYS A 120 -11.64 6.21 -2.81
N THR A 121 -12.64 7.00 -3.17
CA THR A 121 -12.83 8.36 -2.61
C THR A 121 -14.04 8.45 -1.71
N VAL A 122 -13.88 9.22 -0.65
CA VAL A 122 -14.96 9.66 0.24
C VAL A 122 -15.20 11.14 -0.01
N THR A 123 -16.43 11.49 -0.33
CA THR A 123 -16.87 12.88 -0.46
C THR A 123 -17.82 13.24 0.68
N PHE A 124 -17.40 14.13 1.57
CA PHE A 124 -18.26 14.65 2.62
C PHE A 124 -19.25 15.69 2.08
N ASN A 125 -20.48 15.70 2.61
CA ASN A 125 -21.49 16.69 2.24
C ASN A 125 -21.04 18.10 2.67
N GLU A 126 -20.51 18.22 3.88
CA GLU A 126 -19.91 19.42 4.44
C GLU A 126 -18.40 19.27 4.55
N ALA A 127 -17.67 20.35 4.29
CA ALA A 127 -16.20 20.31 4.35
C ALA A 127 -15.75 20.17 5.82
N PRO A 128 -14.88 19.21 6.15
CA PRO A 128 -14.35 19.06 7.51
C PRO A 128 -13.67 20.34 7.99
N VAL A 129 -13.91 20.71 9.25
CA VAL A 129 -13.40 21.93 9.86
C VAL A 129 -11.87 21.93 9.90
N ILE A 130 -11.26 23.11 9.74
CA ILE A 130 -9.82 23.33 9.75
C ILE A 130 -9.17 22.62 10.95
N GLY A 131 -8.18 21.77 10.68
CA GLY A 131 -7.40 21.04 11.68
C GLY A 131 -8.07 19.78 12.23
N SER A 132 -9.25 19.40 11.74
CA SER A 132 -9.89 18.14 12.14
C SER A 132 -9.22 16.98 11.43
N GLU A 133 -8.72 16.02 12.20
CA GLU A 133 -8.13 14.80 11.65
C GLU A 133 -9.23 13.85 11.19
N ILE A 134 -9.06 13.32 9.97
CA ILE A 134 -10.02 12.41 9.35
C ILE A 134 -9.37 11.04 9.30
N THR A 135 -9.97 10.09 9.99
CA THR A 135 -9.52 8.70 10.00
C THR A 135 -10.58 7.74 9.47
N GLY A 136 -10.12 6.67 8.81
CA GLY A 136 -10.95 5.58 8.31
C GLY A 136 -10.67 4.28 9.04
N ALA A 137 -11.73 3.50 9.30
CA ALA A 137 -11.63 2.13 9.76
C ALA A 137 -12.52 1.23 8.90
N TYR A 138 -11.95 0.14 8.39
CA TYR A 138 -12.66 -0.79 7.50
C TYR A 138 -11.93 -2.13 7.43
N GLU A 139 -12.61 -3.13 6.88
CA GLU A 139 -11.98 -4.40 6.53
C GLU A 139 -11.68 -4.40 5.03
N MET A 140 -10.55 -4.96 4.62
CA MET A 140 -10.22 -5.17 3.22
C MET A 140 -9.87 -6.64 2.99
N ALA A 141 -10.29 -7.16 1.85
CA ALA A 141 -9.91 -8.46 1.33
C ALA A 141 -9.69 -8.33 -0.18
N GLN A 142 -8.47 -8.59 -0.62
CA GLN A 142 -8.04 -8.36 -1.99
C GLN A 142 -7.04 -9.42 -2.42
N LEU A 143 -7.13 -9.81 -3.69
CA LEU A 143 -6.24 -10.77 -4.33
C LEU A 143 -5.19 -10.02 -5.15
N TYR A 144 -3.93 -10.38 -4.96
CA TYR A 144 -2.79 -9.80 -5.64
C TYR A 144 -2.08 -10.88 -6.45
N ARG A 145 -1.63 -10.54 -7.66
CA ARG A 145 -0.79 -11.41 -8.47
C ARG A 145 0.68 -11.10 -8.22
N TYR A 146 1.42 -12.13 -7.83
CA TYR A 146 2.84 -12.04 -7.62
C TYR A 146 3.61 -12.02 -8.95
N THR A 147 4.56 -11.10 -9.06
CA THR A 147 5.50 -11.02 -10.17
C THR A 147 6.91 -10.75 -9.67
N LEU A 148 7.86 -11.49 -10.20
CA LEU A 148 9.28 -11.26 -10.01
C LEU A 148 9.85 -10.81 -11.37
N PRO A 149 10.65 -9.74 -11.44
CA PRO A 149 11.33 -9.36 -12.68
C PRO A 149 12.38 -10.42 -13.01
N THR A 150 11.95 -11.45 -13.72
CA THR A 150 12.73 -12.62 -14.14
C THR A 150 13.22 -12.48 -15.57
N THR A 151 12.96 -11.34 -16.23
CA THR A 151 13.37 -11.11 -17.61
C THR A 151 14.90 -10.91 -17.69
N PRO A 152 15.56 -11.47 -18.72
CA PRO A 152 17.02 -11.34 -18.89
C PRO A 152 17.50 -9.89 -19.09
N VAL A 153 16.62 -9.02 -19.56
CA VAL A 153 16.89 -7.60 -19.79
C VAL A 153 16.02 -6.78 -18.85
N CYS A 154 16.39 -6.75 -17.57
CA CYS A 154 15.83 -5.85 -16.58
C CYS A 154 16.96 -5.11 -15.88
N PRO A 155 16.90 -3.78 -15.71
CA PRO A 155 17.88 -3.07 -14.88
C PRO A 155 18.01 -3.68 -13.48
N MET A 156 16.94 -4.30 -12.98
CA MET A 156 16.85 -4.96 -11.67
C MET A 156 17.59 -6.31 -11.61
N THR A 157 17.94 -6.90 -12.75
CA THR A 157 18.63 -8.21 -12.83
C THR A 157 20.07 -8.08 -13.34
N GLN A 158 20.47 -6.89 -13.80
CA GLN A 158 21.82 -6.64 -14.29
C GLN A 158 22.77 -6.27 -13.15
N ALA A 159 23.73 -7.14 -12.84
CA ALA A 159 24.74 -6.93 -11.79
C ALA A 159 25.56 -5.62 -11.94
N LYS A 160 25.68 -5.08 -13.16
CA LYS A 160 26.34 -3.79 -13.43
C LYS A 160 25.47 -2.57 -13.09
N ALA A 161 24.15 -2.75 -13.02
CA ALA A 161 23.18 -1.69 -12.75
C ALA A 161 22.72 -1.70 -11.28
N THR A 162 22.48 -2.88 -10.71
CA THR A 162 22.24 -3.08 -9.28
C THR A 162 23.05 -4.27 -8.77
N PRO A 163 23.87 -4.12 -7.70
CA PRO A 163 24.53 -5.26 -7.07
C PRO A 163 23.56 -6.12 -6.26
N PHE A 164 22.32 -5.65 -6.07
CA PHE A 164 21.32 -6.33 -5.27
C PHE A 164 20.23 -6.98 -6.13
N ASN A 165 19.66 -8.08 -5.63
CA ASN A 165 18.61 -8.81 -6.32
C ASN A 165 17.24 -8.13 -6.23
N PRO A 166 16.37 -8.35 -7.22
CA PRO A 166 15.04 -7.77 -7.24
C PRO A 166 14.14 -8.36 -6.16
N ILE A 167 13.32 -7.51 -5.54
CA ILE A 167 12.18 -7.95 -4.73
C ILE A 167 11.00 -8.32 -5.64
N GLY A 168 10.18 -9.27 -5.19
CA GLY A 168 8.92 -9.58 -5.85
C GLY A 168 7.89 -8.49 -5.59
N LEU A 169 6.98 -8.31 -6.53
CA LEU A 169 5.87 -7.37 -6.44
C LEU A 169 4.57 -8.16 -6.42
N ALA A 170 3.74 -7.91 -5.42
CA ALA A 170 2.34 -8.31 -5.45
C ALA A 170 1.55 -7.13 -6.01
N ILE A 171 0.94 -7.33 -7.17
CA ILE A 171 0.17 -6.31 -7.90
C ILE A 171 -1.30 -6.68 -7.80
N TYR A 172 -2.15 -5.73 -7.42
CA TYR A 172 -3.59 -5.96 -7.30
C TYR A 172 -4.19 -6.62 -8.54
N LYS A 173 -5.07 -7.60 -8.32
CA LYS A 173 -5.79 -8.35 -9.34
C LYS A 173 -7.29 -8.08 -9.24
N GLU A 174 -7.89 -8.41 -8.09
CA GLU A 174 -9.34 -8.28 -7.87
C GLU A 174 -9.69 -8.26 -6.37
N ASP A 175 -10.88 -7.76 -6.03
CA ASP A 175 -11.44 -7.85 -4.68
C ASP A 175 -12.08 -9.23 -4.44
N ILE A 176 -12.14 -9.68 -3.18
CA ILE A 176 -12.70 -10.99 -2.80
C ILE A 176 -13.63 -10.93 -1.57
#